data_AF-A0A832Q787-F1
#
_entry.id   AF-A0A832Q787-F1
#
_cell.length_a   1.000
_cell.length_b   1.000
_cell.length_c   1.000
_cell.angle_alpha   90.00
_cell.angle_beta   90.00
_cell.angle_gamma   90.00
#
_symmetry.space_group_name_H-M   'P 1'
#
loop_
_entity.id
_entity.type
_entity.pdbx_description
1 polymer ?
#
loop_
_entity_poly.entity_id
_entity_poly.type
_entity_poly.pdbx_seq_one_letter_code
_entity_poly.pdbx_strand_id
1 'polypeptide(L)'
;ILAEPGFNFPNDSWIFPASESQYREAINAMESYLLRLSNPQRPEAQFFTRADNLNAWLGNVESRLGSLSQRLGASVARPLSTDAPNERSGPRQTAWHQRDDIFYEARGATWALLHLLRAIQGDFADVIANKNAQASVEQIIRELEATQSFMFSPIILNGDGFGLMANHSLVMASYISRANAAIIDLRVLLQQG
;
A
#
# COMPACT_ATOMS: atom_id res chain seq x y z
N ILE A 1 14.24 -10.63 -10.88
CA ILE A 1 14.57 -9.58 -9.88
C ILE A 1 14.82 -8.21 -10.56
N LEU A 2 14.62 -8.05 -11.87
CA LEU A 2 14.83 -6.76 -12.56
C LEU A 2 13.70 -5.73 -12.36
N ALA A 3 12.45 -6.16 -12.12
CA ALA A 3 11.29 -5.25 -12.06
C ALA A 3 11.10 -4.57 -10.69
N GLU A 4 11.38 -5.28 -9.60
CA GLU A 4 11.12 -4.79 -8.23
C GLU A 4 11.88 -3.50 -7.87
N PRO A 5 13.17 -3.31 -8.24
CA PRO A 5 13.86 -2.04 -8.02
C PRO A 5 13.19 -0.85 -8.73
N GLY A 6 12.68 -1.06 -9.94
CA GLY A 6 12.02 -0.01 -10.72
C GLY A 6 10.67 0.40 -10.12
N PHE A 7 9.87 -0.54 -9.59
CA PHE A 7 8.63 -0.22 -8.86
C PHE A 7 8.84 0.36 -7.45
N ASN A 8 10.05 0.22 -6.88
CA ASN A 8 10.45 0.84 -5.62
C ASN A 8 11.08 2.23 -5.80
N PHE A 9 11.15 2.74 -7.04
CA PHE A 9 11.74 4.04 -7.30
C PHE A 9 10.84 5.20 -6.83
N PRO A 10 11.39 6.30 -6.25
CA PRO A 10 10.61 7.45 -5.80
C PRO A 10 9.74 8.00 -6.93
N ASN A 11 8.55 8.50 -6.61
CA ASN A 11 7.59 9.01 -7.59
C ASN A 11 7.81 10.49 -7.97
N ASP A 12 8.81 11.14 -7.37
CA ASP A 12 9.07 12.58 -7.46
C ASP A 12 10.41 12.95 -8.13
N SER A 13 11.11 11.96 -8.71
CA SER A 13 12.39 12.17 -9.39
C SER A 13 12.21 12.39 -10.89
N TRP A 14 12.49 13.61 -11.36
CA TRP A 14 12.30 14.01 -12.75
C TRP A 14 13.61 14.23 -13.53
N ILE A 15 14.74 14.36 -12.84
CA ILE A 15 16.03 14.74 -13.46
C ILE A 15 16.88 13.51 -13.83
N PHE A 16 17.24 12.62 -12.89
CA PHE A 16 17.96 11.38 -13.23
C PHE A 16 18.11 10.37 -12.07
N PRO A 17 17.73 9.09 -12.24
CA PRO A 17 16.85 8.60 -13.30
C PRO A 17 15.43 9.16 -13.12
N ALA A 18 14.73 9.39 -14.22
CA ALA A 18 13.35 9.84 -14.19
C ALA A 18 12.43 8.70 -13.72
N SER A 19 11.49 8.97 -12.82
CA SER A 19 10.58 7.96 -12.28
C SER A 19 9.79 7.24 -13.36
N GLU A 20 9.36 7.97 -14.40
CA GLU A 20 8.66 7.38 -15.54
C GLU A 20 9.51 6.33 -16.28
N SER A 21 10.80 6.59 -16.49
CA SER A 21 11.66 5.63 -17.20
C SER A 21 11.89 4.37 -16.37
N GLN A 22 12.06 4.52 -15.05
CA GLN A 22 12.19 3.39 -14.13
C GLN A 22 10.91 2.55 -14.06
N TYR A 23 9.74 3.19 -14.02
CA TYR A 23 8.46 2.48 -14.06
C TYR A 23 8.25 1.78 -15.40
N ARG A 24 8.60 2.40 -16.52
CA ARG A 24 8.50 1.77 -17.84
C ARG A 24 9.41 0.56 -17.98
N GLU A 25 10.64 0.64 -17.45
CA GLU A 25 11.56 -0.49 -17.41
C GLU A 25 11.02 -1.64 -16.55
N ALA A 26 10.45 -1.32 -15.39
CA ALA A 26 9.80 -2.29 -14.52
C ALA A 26 8.60 -2.98 -15.19
N ILE A 27 7.74 -2.21 -15.89
CA ILE A 27 6.60 -2.74 -16.66
C ILE A 27 7.10 -3.68 -17.76
N ASN A 28 8.08 -3.27 -18.57
CA ASN A 28 8.64 -4.11 -19.63
C ASN A 28 9.22 -5.42 -19.07
N ALA A 29 9.93 -5.36 -17.95
CA ALA A 29 10.47 -6.55 -17.28
C ALA A 29 9.36 -7.47 -16.74
N MET A 30 8.27 -6.89 -16.23
CA MET A 30 7.10 -7.65 -15.75
C MET A 30 6.35 -8.31 -16.91
N GLU A 31 6.08 -7.60 -18.00
CA GLU A 31 5.43 -8.15 -19.20
C GLU A 31 6.27 -9.28 -19.80
N SER A 32 7.59 -9.10 -19.89
CA SER A 32 8.51 -10.15 -20.33
C SER A 32 8.46 -11.39 -19.42
N TYR A 33 8.35 -11.21 -18.11
CA TYR A 33 8.16 -12.32 -17.17
C TYR A 33 6.82 -13.03 -17.38
N LEU A 34 5.72 -12.28 -17.51
CA LEU A 34 4.38 -12.83 -17.76
C LEU A 34 4.32 -13.61 -19.07
N LEU A 35 4.91 -13.09 -20.15
CA LEU A 35 5.00 -13.78 -21.44
C LEU A 35 5.71 -15.13 -21.30
N ARG A 36 6.85 -15.18 -20.61
CA ARG A 36 7.58 -16.44 -20.37
C ARG A 36 6.84 -17.39 -19.45
N LEU A 37 6.13 -16.87 -18.43
CA LEU A 37 5.33 -17.67 -17.51
C LEU A 37 4.12 -18.31 -18.23
N SER A 38 3.53 -17.58 -19.18
CA SER A 38 2.35 -18.03 -19.94
C SER A 38 2.66 -19.02 -21.06
N ASN A 39 3.93 -19.32 -21.35
CA ASN A 39 4.33 -20.18 -22.47
C ASN A 39 4.48 -21.65 -22.02
N PRO A 40 3.47 -22.52 -22.25
CA PRO A 40 3.54 -23.94 -21.86
C PRO A 40 4.57 -24.75 -22.67
N GLN A 41 5.01 -24.24 -23.83
CA GLN A 41 5.96 -24.92 -24.71
C GLN A 41 7.42 -24.65 -24.33
N ARG A 42 7.69 -23.57 -23.57
CA ARG A 42 9.03 -23.21 -23.10
C ARG A 42 8.94 -22.62 -21.68
N PRO A 43 9.10 -23.44 -20.63
CA PRO A 43 9.02 -23.00 -19.24
C PRO A 43 10.30 -22.25 -18.83
N GLU A 44 10.53 -21.07 -19.43
CA GLU A 44 11.68 -20.19 -19.16
C GLU A 44 11.47 -19.30 -17.92
N ALA A 45 10.29 -19.36 -17.31
CA ALA A 45 9.95 -18.71 -16.05
C ALA A 45 9.02 -19.62 -15.23
N GLN A 46 9.19 -19.60 -13.91
CA GLN A 46 8.36 -20.35 -12.97
C GLN A 46 7.85 -19.39 -11.89
N PHE A 47 6.63 -19.64 -11.42
CA PHE A 47 6.04 -18.97 -10.27
C PHE A 47 6.00 -19.95 -9.10
N PHE A 48 6.67 -19.61 -8.00
CA PHE A 48 6.83 -20.50 -6.85
C PHE A 48 5.87 -20.12 -5.73
N THR A 49 4.79 -20.89 -5.59
CA THR A 49 3.74 -20.73 -4.57
C THR A 49 4.16 -21.27 -3.21
N ARG A 50 5.26 -20.73 -2.66
CA ARG A 50 5.83 -21.16 -1.38
C ARG A 50 5.52 -20.18 -0.24
N ALA A 51 5.40 -20.70 0.98
CA ALA A 51 5.09 -19.90 2.17
C ALA A 51 6.12 -18.81 2.47
N ASP A 52 7.42 -19.11 2.27
CA ASP A 52 8.51 -18.14 2.46
C ASP A 52 8.46 -17.00 1.44
N ASN A 53 8.14 -17.31 0.18
CA ASN A 53 7.95 -16.29 -0.86
C ASN A 53 6.77 -15.36 -0.54
N LEU A 54 5.63 -15.93 -0.12
CA LEU A 54 4.47 -15.15 0.28
C LEU A 54 4.79 -14.27 1.50
N ASN A 55 5.50 -14.82 2.49
CA ASN A 55 5.88 -14.08 3.69
C ASN A 55 6.83 -12.91 3.38
N ALA A 56 7.82 -13.13 2.51
CA ALA A 56 8.73 -12.09 2.07
C ALA A 56 7.97 -10.93 1.40
N TRP A 57 7.06 -11.25 0.47
CA TRP A 57 6.22 -10.23 -0.17
C TRP A 57 5.33 -9.50 0.84
N LEU A 58 4.70 -10.22 1.78
CA LEU A 58 3.88 -9.61 2.84
C LEU A 58 4.69 -8.65 3.72
N GLY A 59 5.99 -8.89 3.92
CA GLY A 59 6.85 -7.96 4.66
C GLY A 59 7.06 -6.62 3.93
N ASN A 60 7.14 -6.65 2.60
CA ASN A 60 7.16 -5.43 1.80
C ASN A 60 5.81 -4.69 1.88
N VAL A 61 4.70 -5.42 1.85
CA VAL A 61 3.35 -4.85 2.00
C VAL A 61 3.19 -4.20 3.37
N GLU A 62 3.61 -4.87 4.45
CA GLU A 62 3.56 -4.36 5.81
C GLU A 62 4.25 -2.98 5.92
N SER A 63 5.47 -2.90 5.41
CA SER A 63 6.27 -1.67 5.46
C SER A 63 5.58 -0.52 4.72
N ARG A 64 4.97 -0.82 3.57
CA ARG A 64 4.25 0.16 2.74
C ARG A 64 2.96 0.64 3.40
N LEU A 65 2.13 -0.27 3.93
CA LEU A 65 0.90 0.11 4.63
C LEU A 65 1.19 0.89 5.91
N GLY A 66 2.23 0.52 6.66
CA GLY A 66 2.70 1.27 7.83
C GLY A 66 3.05 2.73 7.47
N SER A 67 3.85 2.91 6.42
CA SER A 67 4.20 4.25 5.92
C SER A 67 2.98 5.06 5.48
N LEU A 68 2.06 4.46 4.70
CA LEU A 68 0.84 5.12 4.25
C LEU A 68 -0.06 5.53 5.42
N SER A 69 -0.28 4.63 6.39
CA SER A 69 -1.07 4.93 7.59
C SER A 69 -0.48 6.08 8.40
N GLN A 70 0.84 6.10 8.59
CA GLN A 70 1.52 7.16 9.33
C GLN A 70 1.43 8.50 8.61
N ARG A 71 1.68 8.52 7.30
CA ARG A 71 1.60 9.74 6.47
C ARG A 71 0.18 10.29 6.42
N LEU A 72 -0.83 9.44 6.29
CA LEU A 72 -2.25 9.84 6.37
C LEU A 72 -2.58 10.43 7.74
N GLY A 73 -2.22 9.77 8.84
CA GLY A 73 -2.47 10.29 10.20
C GLY A 73 -1.80 11.65 10.44
N ALA A 74 -0.53 11.78 10.03
CA ALA A 74 0.24 13.02 10.15
C ALA A 74 -0.31 14.16 9.27
N SER A 75 -0.92 13.83 8.12
CA SER A 75 -1.53 14.83 7.22
C SER A 75 -2.77 15.52 7.83
N VAL A 76 -3.41 14.88 8.82
CA VAL A 76 -4.61 15.38 9.49
C VAL A 76 -4.31 15.96 10.87
N ALA A 77 -3.24 15.50 11.54
CA ALA A 77 -2.83 16.04 12.83
C ALA A 77 -2.53 17.54 12.72
N ARG A 78 -3.30 18.37 13.44
CA ARG A 78 -2.93 19.78 13.66
C ARG A 78 -1.56 19.79 14.33
N PRO A 79 -0.63 20.71 14.00
CA PRO A 79 0.36 21.08 14.98
C PRO A 79 -0.44 21.59 16.18
N LEU A 80 -0.38 20.88 17.31
CA LEU A 80 -0.73 21.49 18.58
C LEU A 80 0.09 22.77 18.62
N SER A 81 -0.57 23.92 18.52
CA SER A 81 0.02 25.18 18.94
C SER A 81 0.28 25.05 20.44
N THR A 82 1.39 24.40 20.79
CA THR A 82 2.06 24.65 22.04
C THR A 82 2.54 26.08 21.94
N ASP A 83 1.87 26.96 22.68
CA ASP A 83 2.33 28.30 22.99
C ASP A 83 3.74 28.20 23.59
N ALA A 84 4.75 28.25 22.73
CA ALA A 84 6.15 28.41 23.09
C ALA A 84 6.70 29.52 22.19
N PRO A 85 6.88 30.75 22.72
CA PRO A 85 7.51 31.80 21.96
C PRO A 85 9.02 31.58 22.02
N ASN A 86 9.55 30.64 21.25
CA ASN A 86 10.94 30.74 20.80
C ASN A 86 11.29 29.81 19.63
N GLU A 87 11.94 30.43 18.65
CA GLU A 87 12.86 29.82 17.68
C GLU A 87 12.29 28.98 16.53
N ARG A 88 11.96 29.69 15.46
CA ARG A 88 12.39 29.43 14.07
C ARG A 88 12.61 27.95 13.69
N SER A 89 11.51 27.20 13.60
CA SER A 89 11.32 26.08 12.68
C SER A 89 9.82 25.87 12.55
N GLY A 90 9.17 26.66 11.69
CA GLY A 90 7.72 26.66 11.56
C GLY A 90 7.20 25.26 11.17
N PRO A 91 6.05 24.82 11.73
CA PRO A 91 5.41 23.61 11.27
C PRO A 91 5.02 23.84 9.81
N ARG A 92 5.67 23.12 8.90
CA ARG A 92 5.33 23.13 7.48
C ARG A 92 3.96 22.49 7.37
N GLN A 93 2.91 23.31 7.54
CA GLN A 93 1.56 22.94 7.12
C GLN A 93 1.71 22.38 5.72
N THR A 94 1.44 21.08 5.55
CA THR A 94 1.47 20.45 4.24
C THR A 94 0.54 21.27 3.35
N ALA A 95 1.11 21.82 2.27
CA ALA A 95 0.33 22.57 1.29
C ALA A 95 -0.85 21.69 0.88
N TRP A 96 -2.04 22.27 0.73
CA TRP A 96 -3.28 21.54 0.49
C TRP A 96 -3.16 20.48 -0.63
N HIS A 97 -2.37 20.76 -1.67
CA HIS A 97 -1.99 19.81 -2.72
C HIS A 97 -1.33 18.53 -2.18
N GLN A 98 -0.34 18.67 -1.30
CA GLN A 98 0.41 17.54 -0.73
C GLN A 98 -0.45 16.63 0.16
N ARG A 99 -1.55 17.16 0.74
CA ARG A 99 -2.49 16.36 1.54
C ARG A 99 -3.43 15.55 0.65
N ASP A 100 -3.91 16.16 -0.43
CA ASP A 100 -4.74 15.52 -1.45
C ASP A 100 -3.97 14.37 -2.13
N ASP A 101 -2.70 14.63 -2.47
CA ASP A 101 -1.80 13.66 -3.07
C ASP A 101 -1.64 12.40 -2.20
N ILE A 102 -1.45 12.56 -0.89
CA ILE A 102 -1.28 11.42 0.05
C ILE A 102 -2.55 10.57 0.12
N PHE A 103 -3.74 11.20 0.14
CA PHE A 103 -4.99 10.47 0.20
C PHE A 103 -5.24 9.63 -1.06
N TYR A 104 -5.09 10.23 -2.25
CA TYR A 104 -5.28 9.51 -3.50
C TYR A 104 -4.18 8.47 -3.76
N GLU A 105 -2.94 8.74 -3.37
CA GLU A 105 -1.86 7.75 -3.36
C GLU A 105 -2.25 6.53 -2.50
N ALA A 106 -2.70 6.77 -1.27
CA ALA A 106 -3.09 5.70 -0.36
C ALA A 106 -4.30 4.91 -0.90
N ARG A 107 -5.29 5.60 -1.47
CA ARG A 107 -6.46 4.95 -2.09
C ARG A 107 -6.07 4.09 -3.29
N GLY A 108 -5.20 4.59 -4.17
CA GLY A 108 -4.70 3.84 -5.34
C GLY A 108 -3.86 2.63 -4.93
N ALA A 109 -2.95 2.80 -3.97
CA ALA A 109 -2.11 1.73 -3.46
C ALA A 109 -2.93 0.60 -2.81
N THR A 110 -3.92 0.95 -1.99
CA THR A 110 -4.81 -0.02 -1.35
C THR A 110 -5.75 -0.72 -2.33
N TRP A 111 -6.20 -0.02 -3.39
CA TRP A 111 -6.95 -0.63 -4.49
C TRP A 111 -6.12 -1.68 -5.24
N ALA A 112 -4.86 -1.36 -5.58
CA ALA A 112 -3.98 -2.30 -6.24
C ALA A 112 -3.70 -3.52 -5.34
N LEU A 113 -3.43 -3.28 -4.05
CA LEU A 113 -3.18 -4.34 -3.07
C LEU A 113 -4.40 -5.26 -2.89
N LEU A 114 -5.61 -4.71 -2.90
CA LEU A 114 -6.85 -5.50 -2.84
C LEU A 114 -6.91 -6.55 -3.96
N HIS A 115 -6.59 -6.16 -5.20
CA HIS A 115 -6.56 -7.10 -6.32
C HIS A 115 -5.44 -8.12 -6.20
N LEU A 116 -4.26 -7.71 -5.75
CA LEU A 116 -3.14 -8.63 -5.52
C LEU A 116 -3.48 -9.66 -4.44
N LEU A 117 -4.12 -9.26 -3.34
CA LEU A 117 -4.53 -10.20 -2.28
C LEU A 117 -5.63 -11.16 -2.74
N ARG A 118 -6.57 -10.70 -3.58
CA ARG A 118 -7.56 -11.59 -4.21
C ARG A 118 -6.91 -12.60 -5.15
N ALA A 119 -5.89 -12.21 -5.91
CA ALA A 119 -5.11 -13.15 -6.73
C ALA A 119 -4.36 -14.16 -5.85
N ILE A 120 -3.74 -13.69 -4.76
CA ILE A 120 -3.03 -14.55 -3.78
C ILE A 120 -3.95 -15.59 -3.14
N GLN A 121 -5.24 -15.29 -2.90
CA GLN A 121 -6.18 -16.30 -2.40
C GLN A 121 -6.28 -17.51 -3.32
N GLY A 122 -6.17 -17.31 -4.64
CA GLY A 122 -6.14 -18.39 -5.64
C GLY A 122 -4.76 -19.01 -5.77
N ASP A 123 -3.75 -18.19 -6.04
CA ASP A 123 -2.40 -18.65 -6.35
C ASP A 123 -1.72 -19.37 -5.17
N PHE A 124 -1.99 -18.92 -3.94
CA PHE A 124 -1.43 -19.51 -2.71
C PHE A 124 -2.48 -20.29 -1.90
N ALA A 125 -3.59 -20.72 -2.52
CA ALA A 125 -4.69 -21.40 -1.83
C ALA A 125 -4.20 -22.56 -0.93
N ASP A 126 -3.32 -23.42 -1.44
CA ASP A 126 -2.76 -24.56 -0.70
C ASP A 126 -1.91 -24.11 0.49
N VAL A 127 -1.06 -23.08 0.31
CA VAL A 127 -0.23 -22.54 1.38
C VAL A 127 -1.10 -21.92 2.48
N ILE A 128 -2.09 -21.11 2.09
CA ILE A 128 -3.02 -20.46 3.01
C ILE A 128 -3.82 -21.51 3.78
N ALA A 129 -4.32 -22.54 3.09
CA ALA A 129 -5.07 -23.62 3.71
C ALA A 129 -4.24 -24.45 4.68
N ASN A 130 -3.02 -24.83 4.28
CA ASN A 130 -2.10 -25.56 5.14
C ASN A 130 -1.74 -24.81 6.43
N LYS A 131 -1.79 -23.47 6.41
CA LYS A 131 -1.51 -22.61 7.58
C LYS A 131 -2.78 -22.14 8.30
N ASN A 132 -3.97 -22.60 7.91
CA ASN A 132 -5.26 -22.13 8.44
C ASN A 132 -5.41 -20.60 8.40
N ALA A 133 -4.88 -19.96 7.35
CA ALA A 133 -4.77 -18.50 7.24
C ALA A 133 -5.90 -17.83 6.44
N GLN A 134 -6.92 -18.59 5.99
CA GLN A 134 -7.99 -18.09 5.13
C GLN A 134 -8.72 -16.89 5.76
N ALA A 135 -9.12 -17.03 7.03
CA ALA A 135 -9.83 -15.98 7.76
C ALA A 135 -9.00 -14.69 7.88
N SER A 136 -7.68 -14.82 8.08
CA SER A 136 -6.75 -13.69 8.15
C SER A 136 -6.66 -12.96 6.82
N VAL A 137 -6.53 -13.70 5.70
CA VAL A 137 -6.49 -13.09 4.36
C VAL A 137 -7.80 -12.38 4.04
N GLU A 138 -8.95 -12.99 4.34
CA GLU A 138 -10.25 -12.34 4.14
C GLU A 138 -10.43 -11.10 5.01
N GLN A 139 -9.92 -11.11 6.24
CA GLN A 139 -9.95 -9.92 7.11
C GLN A 139 -9.16 -8.77 6.50
N ILE A 140 -7.95 -9.02 6.00
CA ILE A 140 -7.14 -8.01 5.33
C ILE A 140 -7.90 -7.46 4.11
N ILE A 141 -8.49 -8.33 3.30
CA ILE A 141 -9.29 -7.94 2.13
C ILE A 141 -10.46 -7.04 2.53
N ARG A 142 -11.23 -7.38 3.57
CA ARG A 142 -12.35 -6.56 4.05
C ARG A 142 -11.92 -5.18 4.52
N GLU A 143 -10.80 -5.08 5.24
CA GLU A 143 -10.25 -3.79 5.68
C GLU A 143 -9.80 -2.94 4.49
N LEU A 144 -9.20 -3.55 3.46
CA LEU A 144 -8.83 -2.86 2.23
C LEU A 144 -10.05 -2.45 1.39
N GLU A 145 -11.09 -3.28 1.30
CA GLU A 145 -12.35 -2.90 0.64
C GLU A 145 -12.99 -1.68 1.30
N ALA A 146 -12.92 -1.61 2.63
CA ALA A 146 -13.46 -0.46 3.36
C ALA A 146 -12.73 0.85 3.01
N THR A 147 -11.44 0.82 2.64
CA THR A 147 -10.71 2.00 2.11
C THR A 147 -11.28 2.50 0.78
N GLN A 148 -11.98 1.65 0.03
CA GLN A 148 -12.54 1.97 -1.28
C GLN A 148 -13.99 2.46 -1.22
N SER A 149 -14.59 2.48 -0.04
CA SER A 149 -15.98 2.90 0.18
C SER A 149 -16.28 4.27 -0.45
N PHE A 150 -17.54 4.44 -0.88
CA PHE A 150 -17.99 5.62 -1.61
C PHE A 150 -17.77 6.91 -0.80
N MET A 151 -17.27 7.96 -1.49
CA MET A 151 -17.11 9.31 -0.94
C MET A 151 -18.17 10.24 -1.52
N PHE A 152 -18.78 11.07 -0.67
CA PHE A 152 -19.82 12.02 -1.07
C PHE A 152 -19.29 13.26 -1.83
N SER A 153 -17.97 13.43 -2.00
CA SER A 153 -17.41 14.51 -2.81
C SER A 153 -16.11 14.08 -3.51
N PRO A 154 -15.98 14.27 -4.84
CA PRO A 154 -14.73 14.13 -5.57
C PRO A 154 -13.79 15.35 -5.44
N ILE A 155 -14.21 16.41 -4.75
CA ILE A 155 -13.42 17.64 -4.53
C ILE A 155 -13.18 17.84 -3.03
N ILE A 156 -11.90 18.00 -2.62
CA ILE A 156 -11.50 18.36 -1.25
C ILE A 156 -11.79 19.84 -1.01
N LEU A 157 -12.79 20.15 -0.20
CA LEU A 157 -13.08 21.50 0.29
C LEU A 157 -12.83 21.53 1.81
N ASN A 158 -11.96 22.44 2.29
CA ASN A 158 -11.70 22.61 3.72
C ASN A 158 -12.79 23.48 4.36
N GLY A 159 -13.54 22.87 5.29
CA GLY A 159 -14.07 23.57 6.46
C GLY A 159 -13.29 23.11 7.69
N ASP A 160 -12.77 24.06 8.46
CA ASP A 160 -12.43 24.02 9.90
C ASP A 160 -11.84 22.75 10.57
N GLY A 161 -11.25 21.80 9.86
CA GLY A 161 -10.66 20.60 10.47
C GLY A 161 -11.67 19.70 11.22
N PHE A 162 -12.97 20.01 11.15
CA PHE A 162 -14.11 19.14 11.42
C PHE A 162 -14.87 18.80 10.12
N GLY A 163 -14.33 19.20 8.97
CA GLY A 163 -14.87 18.83 7.67
C GLY A 163 -14.82 17.33 7.41
N LEU A 164 -15.78 16.84 6.60
CA LEU A 164 -15.91 15.44 6.18
C LEU A 164 -14.57 14.81 5.75
N MET A 165 -13.67 15.59 5.15
CA MET A 165 -12.36 15.17 4.62
C MET A 165 -11.34 14.75 5.69
N ALA A 166 -11.21 15.48 6.79
CA ALA A 166 -10.30 15.11 7.88
C ALA A 166 -10.72 13.77 8.50
N ASN A 167 -12.04 13.54 8.60
CA ASN A 167 -12.59 12.26 9.02
C ASN A 167 -12.27 11.17 8.00
N HIS A 168 -12.38 11.41 6.69
CA HIS A 168 -12.07 10.40 5.67
C HIS A 168 -10.60 9.92 5.71
N SER A 169 -9.63 10.83 5.81
CA SER A 169 -8.21 10.44 5.89
C SER A 169 -7.88 9.68 7.17
N LEU A 170 -8.43 10.09 8.32
CA LEU A 170 -8.25 9.37 9.59
C LEU A 170 -8.93 8.00 9.58
N VAL A 171 -10.14 7.92 9.03
CA VAL A 171 -10.88 6.67 8.87
C VAL A 171 -10.12 5.71 7.95
N MET A 172 -9.64 6.20 6.80
CA MET A 172 -8.80 5.41 5.90
C MET A 172 -7.49 4.96 6.57
N ALA A 173 -6.81 5.84 7.30
CA ALA A 173 -5.63 5.48 8.09
C ALA A 173 -5.93 4.36 9.09
N SER A 174 -7.10 4.41 9.74
CA SER A 174 -7.55 3.38 10.67
C SER A 174 -7.77 2.02 9.97
N TYR A 175 -8.43 1.99 8.81
CA TYR A 175 -8.59 0.78 7.98
C TYR A 175 -7.22 0.22 7.54
N ILE A 176 -6.32 1.07 7.05
CA ILE A 176 -4.97 0.67 6.64
C ILE A 176 -4.17 0.12 7.82
N SER A 177 -4.26 0.74 8.99
CA SER A 177 -3.58 0.27 10.20
C SER A 177 -4.07 -1.11 10.64
N ARG A 178 -5.39 -1.38 10.58
CA ARG A 178 -5.94 -2.72 10.87
C ARG A 178 -5.53 -3.76 9.83
N ALA A 179 -5.54 -3.41 8.55
CA ALA A 179 -5.03 -4.28 7.50
C ALA A 179 -3.55 -4.61 7.73
N ASN A 180 -2.73 -3.62 8.14
CA ASN A 180 -1.31 -3.81 8.43
C ASN A 180 -1.08 -4.76 9.61
N ALA A 181 -1.84 -4.58 10.71
CA ALA A 181 -1.78 -5.49 11.85
C ALA A 181 -2.15 -6.93 11.45
N ALA A 182 -3.22 -7.11 10.69
CA ALA A 182 -3.62 -8.43 10.21
C ALA A 182 -2.58 -9.07 9.26
N ILE A 183 -1.82 -8.26 8.49
CA ILE A 183 -0.67 -8.74 7.70
C ILE A 183 0.45 -9.22 8.60
N ILE A 184 0.80 -8.49 9.66
CA ILE A 184 1.83 -8.90 10.63
C ILE A 184 1.46 -10.26 11.23
N ASP A 185 0.21 -10.42 11.67
CA ASP A 185 -0.29 -11.67 12.24
C ASP A 185 -0.25 -12.81 11.21
N LEU A 186 -0.67 -12.55 9.96
CA LEU A 186 -0.57 -13.52 8.87
C LEU A 186 0.87 -13.97 8.62
N ARG A 187 1.84 -13.05 8.63
CA ARG A 187 3.26 -13.39 8.45
C ARG A 187 3.77 -14.30 9.56
N VAL A 188 3.36 -14.06 10.81
CA VAL A 188 3.71 -14.91 11.95
C VAL A 188 3.12 -16.32 11.75
N LEU A 189 1.85 -16.43 11.35
CA LEU A 189 1.21 -17.72 11.06
C LEU A 189 1.92 -18.50 9.94
N LEU A 190 2.32 -17.82 8.86
CA LEU A 190 3.02 -18.46 7.75
C LEU A 190 4.41 -19.01 8.15
N GLN A 191 5.05 -18.45 9.19
CA GLN A 191 6.34 -18.89 9.72
C GLN A 191 6.24 -20.04 10.74
N GLN A 192 5.16 -20.07 11.52
CA GLN A 192 5.04 -20.95 12.69
C GLN A 192 4.36 -22.30 12.40
N GLY A 193 3.67 -22.44 11.27
CA GLY A 193 3.09 -23.72 10.83
C GLY A 193 4.00 -24.51 9.92
#